data_AF-A0A377Z950-F1
#
_entry.id   AF-A0A377Z950-F1
#
_cell.length_a   1.000
_cell.length_b   1.000
_cell.length_c   1.000
_cell.angle_alpha   90.00
_cell.angle_beta   90.00
_cell.angle_gamma   90.00
#
_symmetry.space_group_name_H-M   'P 1'
#
loop_
_entity.id
_entity.type
_entity.pdbx_description
1 polymer ?
#
loop_
_entity_poly.entity_id
_entity_poly.type
_entity_poly.pdbx_seq_one_letter_code
_entity_poly.pdbx_strand_id
1 'polypeptide(L)'
;MLSLDNVFDEESFLAFNKRVQDRLKSTDHLTYCCELKLDGLAVSILYENGVLVQAATRGDGTTGEDITSNVRTIRAIPLKLHGENIPARLEVRGEVFLPQAGFEKINEEARRTGGKVFANPRNAAAGSLRQLDPRITAKRPLTFFCYGVGVLEGGELPAQPLGSVAAVQSMGAAGERSRHPVPHPRGSAYLLS
;
A
#
# COMPACT_ATOMS: atom_id res chain seq x y z
N MET A 1 5.91 -9.43 7.00
CA MET A 1 5.90 -8.26 6.12
C MET A 1 7.12 -7.38 6.41
N LEU A 2 7.99 -7.14 5.42
CA LEU A 2 9.29 -6.48 5.63
C LEU A 2 9.16 -4.94 5.73
N SER A 3 10.25 -4.26 6.09
CA SER A 3 10.47 -2.83 5.86
C SER A 3 11.42 -2.62 4.68
N LEU A 4 11.57 -1.37 4.26
CA LEU A 4 12.54 -0.95 3.25
C LEU A 4 13.62 -0.09 3.90
N ASP A 5 14.87 -0.33 3.51
CA ASP A 5 15.98 0.57 3.81
C ASP A 5 15.85 1.86 2.98
N ASN A 6 16.44 2.96 3.47
CA ASN A 6 16.33 4.26 2.84
C ASN A 6 17.69 4.77 2.33
N VAL A 7 17.65 5.53 1.26
CA VAL A 7 18.76 6.35 0.74
C VAL A 7 18.26 7.77 0.56
N PHE A 8 19.13 8.76 0.76
CA PHE A 8 18.75 10.18 0.78
C PHE A 8 19.42 11.01 -0.32
N ASP A 9 20.30 10.38 -1.10
CA ASP A 9 21.10 11.00 -2.14
C ASP A 9 21.37 10.00 -3.28
N GLU A 10 21.77 10.55 -4.43
CA GLU A 10 22.02 9.79 -5.65
C GLU A 10 23.22 8.84 -5.53
N GLU A 11 24.26 9.24 -4.82
CA GLU A 11 25.46 8.41 -4.60
C GLU A 11 25.11 7.13 -3.84
N SER A 12 24.33 7.25 -2.76
CA SER A 12 23.83 6.13 -1.97
C SER A 12 22.93 5.19 -2.77
N PHE A 13 22.10 5.75 -3.67
CA PHE A 13 21.30 4.96 -4.60
C PHE A 13 22.15 4.18 -5.60
N LEU A 14 23.14 4.83 -6.21
CA LEU A 14 24.07 4.17 -7.14
C LEU A 14 24.90 3.08 -6.44
N ALA A 15 25.30 3.31 -5.19
CA ALA A 15 25.95 2.30 -4.35
C ALA A 15 25.04 1.10 -4.09
N PHE A 16 23.73 1.30 -3.89
CA PHE A 16 22.76 0.21 -3.81
C PHE A 16 22.68 -0.58 -5.13
N ASN A 17 22.53 0.09 -6.28
CA ASN A 17 22.52 -0.56 -7.60
C ASN A 17 23.77 -1.43 -7.81
N LYS A 18 24.95 -0.90 -7.47
CA LYS A 18 26.22 -1.64 -7.55
C LYS A 18 26.19 -2.90 -6.69
N ARG A 19 25.74 -2.82 -5.42
CA ARG A 19 25.62 -4.00 -4.54
C ARG A 19 24.68 -5.06 -5.11
N VAL A 20 23.61 -4.67 -5.78
CA VAL A 20 22.68 -5.62 -6.43
C VAL A 20 23.37 -6.33 -7.60
N GLN A 21 24.03 -5.59 -8.49
CA GLN A 21 24.78 -6.17 -9.63
C GLN A 21 25.88 -7.12 -9.15
N ASP A 22 26.68 -6.70 -8.17
CA ASP A 22 27.78 -7.51 -7.61
C ASP A 22 27.26 -8.84 -7.03
N ARG A 23 26.10 -8.82 -6.35
CA ARG A 23 25.48 -10.02 -5.78
C ARG A 23 24.88 -10.95 -6.83
N LEU A 24 24.29 -10.39 -7.89
CA LEU A 24 23.73 -11.17 -9.00
C LEU A 24 24.81 -11.74 -9.93
N LYS A 25 26.06 -11.26 -9.82
CA LYS A 25 27.18 -11.61 -10.71
C LYS A 25 26.82 -11.41 -12.19
N SER A 26 26.00 -10.40 -12.48
CA SER A 26 25.55 -10.06 -13.82
C SER A 26 25.95 -8.62 -14.15
N THR A 27 26.33 -8.40 -15.40
CA THR A 27 26.58 -7.08 -15.99
C THR A 27 25.39 -6.57 -16.80
N ASP A 28 24.29 -7.33 -16.82
CA ASP A 28 23.09 -6.95 -17.57
C ASP A 28 22.42 -5.73 -16.92
N HIS A 29 21.68 -4.97 -17.74
CA HIS A 29 20.89 -3.87 -17.24
C HIS A 29 19.77 -4.38 -16.34
N LEU A 30 19.75 -3.90 -15.09
CA LEU A 30 18.66 -4.16 -14.16
C LEU A 30 17.44 -3.32 -14.53
N THR A 31 16.28 -3.98 -14.59
CA THR A 31 15.00 -3.30 -14.71
C THR A 31 14.41 -3.12 -13.31
N TYR A 32 13.94 -1.91 -13.05
CA TYR A 32 13.48 -1.48 -11.74
C TYR A 32 11.99 -1.09 -11.80
N CYS A 33 11.19 -1.63 -10.88
CA CYS A 33 9.82 -1.17 -10.65
C CYS A 33 9.86 0.00 -9.66
N CYS A 34 9.52 1.20 -10.14
CA CYS A 34 9.59 2.41 -9.33
C CYS A 34 8.19 2.86 -8.95
N GLU A 35 7.91 2.94 -7.66
CA GLU A 35 6.59 3.30 -7.12
C GLU A 35 6.68 4.53 -6.21
N LEU A 36 5.59 5.28 -6.11
CA LEU A 36 5.49 6.39 -5.16
C LEU A 36 5.49 5.83 -3.73
N LYS A 37 6.40 6.35 -2.89
CA LYS A 37 6.40 6.04 -1.46
C LYS A 37 5.28 6.79 -0.75
N LEU A 38 4.12 6.16 -0.65
CA LEU A 38 2.97 6.71 0.07
C LEU A 38 3.28 6.83 1.57
N ASP A 39 2.90 7.96 2.17
CA ASP A 39 3.09 8.20 3.61
C ASP A 39 1.78 7.94 4.37
N GLY A 40 1.57 6.66 4.70
CA GLY A 40 0.36 6.19 5.36
C GLY A 40 0.65 5.14 6.43
N LEU A 41 -0.22 4.13 6.45
CA LEU A 41 -0.06 2.94 7.27
C LEU A 41 -0.12 1.70 6.38
N ALA A 42 0.95 0.92 6.41
CA ALA A 42 1.03 -0.34 5.71
C ALA A 42 0.05 -1.37 6.31
N VAL A 43 -0.73 -2.01 5.44
CA VAL A 43 -1.74 -3.02 5.79
C VAL A 43 -1.60 -4.26 4.93
N SER A 44 -2.08 -5.37 5.47
CA SER A 44 -2.25 -6.66 4.81
C SER A 44 -3.73 -7.02 4.79
N ILE A 45 -4.25 -7.47 3.65
CA ILE A 45 -5.66 -7.81 3.44
C ILE A 45 -5.73 -9.21 2.84
N LEU A 46 -6.29 -10.15 3.60
CA LEU A 46 -6.48 -11.53 3.18
C LEU A 46 -7.84 -11.71 2.53
N TYR A 47 -7.82 -12.25 1.32
CA TYR A 47 -8.98 -12.75 0.61
C TYR A 47 -8.94 -14.27 0.55
N GLU A 48 -10.07 -14.91 0.83
CA GLU A 48 -10.25 -16.34 0.62
C GLU A 48 -11.40 -16.55 -0.37
N ASN A 49 -11.11 -17.29 -1.44
CA ASN A 49 -12.03 -17.47 -2.58
C ASN A 49 -12.60 -16.13 -3.06
N GLY A 50 -11.73 -15.11 -3.11
CA GLY A 50 -12.07 -13.75 -3.51
C GLY A 50 -12.83 -12.92 -2.48
N VAL A 51 -13.17 -13.42 -1.29
CA VAL A 51 -13.88 -12.65 -0.26
C VAL A 51 -12.91 -12.12 0.78
N LEU A 52 -12.96 -10.82 1.09
CA LEU A 52 -12.16 -10.26 2.18
C LEU A 52 -12.56 -10.94 3.49
N VAL A 53 -11.63 -11.66 4.12
CA VAL A 53 -11.87 -12.33 5.41
C VAL A 53 -11.18 -11.63 6.57
N GLN A 54 -9.99 -11.07 6.35
CA GLN A 54 -9.17 -10.46 7.40
C GLN A 54 -8.36 -9.30 6.85
N ALA A 55 -8.12 -8.29 7.69
CA ALA A 55 -7.09 -7.28 7.43
C ALA A 55 -6.33 -6.94 8.70
N ALA A 56 -5.02 -6.73 8.57
CA ALA A 56 -4.13 -6.44 9.68
C ALA A 56 -3.20 -5.25 9.37
N THR A 57 -2.80 -4.51 10.41
CA THR A 57 -1.68 -3.57 10.29
C THR A 57 -0.37 -4.33 10.12
N ARG A 58 0.68 -3.66 9.60
CA ARG A 58 2.03 -4.24 9.57
C ARG A 58 2.56 -4.60 10.96
N GLY A 59 2.27 -3.76 11.96
CA GLY A 59 2.91 -3.81 13.28
C GLY A 59 4.44 -3.84 13.20
N ASP A 60 5.06 -4.83 13.83
CA ASP A 60 6.51 -5.06 13.82
C ASP A 60 7.01 -5.82 12.58
N GLY A 61 6.11 -6.19 11.68
CA GLY A 61 6.39 -6.99 10.48
C GLY A 61 6.12 -8.49 10.67
N THR A 62 5.94 -8.95 11.91
CA THR A 62 5.54 -10.33 12.25
C THR A 62 4.14 -10.36 12.85
N THR A 63 3.87 -9.48 13.81
CA THR A 63 2.59 -9.34 14.50
C THR A 63 1.97 -7.97 14.22
N GLY A 64 0.70 -7.97 13.83
CA GLY A 64 -0.09 -6.78 13.55
C GLY A 64 -1.40 -6.77 14.32
N GLU A 65 -2.12 -5.65 14.27
CA GLU A 65 -3.45 -5.49 14.86
C GLU A 65 -4.52 -5.85 13.83
N ASP A 66 -5.56 -6.58 14.26
CA ASP A 66 -6.75 -6.80 13.43
C ASP A 66 -7.51 -5.49 13.24
N ILE A 67 -7.67 -5.09 11.99
CA ILE A 67 -8.37 -3.88 11.54
C ILE A 67 -9.45 -4.21 10.51
N THR A 68 -9.89 -5.46 10.44
CA THR A 68 -10.83 -5.97 9.43
C THR A 68 -12.09 -5.11 9.34
N SER A 69 -12.74 -4.84 10.46
CA SER A 69 -13.96 -4.02 10.51
C SER A 69 -13.73 -2.59 10.01
N ASN A 70 -12.57 -2.02 10.29
CA ASN A 70 -12.20 -0.66 9.85
C ASN A 70 -11.88 -0.63 8.36
N VAL A 71 -11.11 -1.60 7.88
CA VAL A 71 -10.73 -1.76 6.47
C VAL A 71 -11.95 -1.93 5.57
N ARG A 72 -12.97 -2.69 6.01
CA ARG A 72 -14.25 -2.83 5.27
C ARG A 72 -14.99 -1.52 5.04
N THR A 73 -14.65 -0.44 5.76
CA THR A 73 -15.28 0.88 5.58
C THR A 73 -14.61 1.72 4.48
N ILE A 74 -13.42 1.32 4.02
CA ILE A 74 -12.64 2.05 3.03
C ILE A 74 -13.17 1.71 1.63
N ARG A 75 -13.79 2.69 0.98
CA ARG A 75 -14.45 2.51 -0.34
C ARG A 75 -13.52 2.00 -1.44
N ALA A 76 -12.23 2.32 -1.36
CA ALA A 76 -11.22 1.89 -2.31
C ALA A 76 -10.89 0.39 -2.18
N ILE A 77 -11.23 -0.26 -1.07
CA ILE A 77 -10.92 -1.66 -0.81
C ILE A 77 -12.15 -2.50 -1.15
N PRO A 78 -12.07 -3.41 -2.14
CA PRO A 78 -13.20 -4.25 -2.50
C PRO A 78 -13.48 -5.28 -1.39
N LEU A 79 -14.76 -5.52 -1.09
CA LEU A 79 -15.12 -6.63 -0.18
C LEU A 79 -15.05 -8.00 -0.86
N LYS A 80 -15.12 -8.00 -2.19
CA LYS A 80 -14.98 -9.18 -3.05
C LYS A 80 -14.13 -8.82 -4.27
N LEU A 81 -13.19 -9.67 -4.60
CA LEU A 81 -12.45 -9.62 -5.86
C LEU A 81 -13.36 -10.09 -7.00
N HIS A 82 -13.13 -9.55 -8.19
CA HIS A 82 -13.88 -9.84 -9.40
C HIS A 82 -12.95 -10.32 -10.51
N GLY A 83 -13.47 -11.09 -11.45
CA GLY A 83 -12.70 -11.61 -12.59
C GLY A 83 -12.53 -13.12 -12.55
N GLU A 84 -11.65 -13.62 -13.42
CA GLU A 84 -11.34 -15.04 -13.56
C GLU A 84 -10.05 -15.38 -12.79
N ASN A 85 -9.87 -16.66 -12.47
CA ASN A 85 -8.66 -17.18 -11.83
C ASN A 85 -8.29 -16.51 -10.48
N ILE A 86 -9.31 -16.16 -9.68
CA ILE A 86 -9.08 -15.65 -8.33
C ILE A 86 -8.44 -16.76 -7.47
N PRO A 87 -7.28 -16.53 -6.84
CA PRO A 87 -6.64 -17.53 -6.00
C PRO A 87 -7.52 -17.96 -4.82
N ALA A 88 -7.35 -19.20 -4.38
CA ALA A 88 -8.03 -19.72 -3.20
C ALA A 88 -7.69 -18.89 -1.96
N ARG A 89 -6.43 -18.48 -1.79
CA ARG A 89 -6.00 -17.54 -0.75
C ARG A 89 -5.03 -16.51 -1.32
N LEU A 90 -5.31 -15.23 -1.10
CA LEU A 90 -4.51 -14.12 -1.59
C LEU A 90 -4.36 -13.04 -0.50
N GLU A 91 -3.12 -12.76 -0.11
CA GLU A 91 -2.76 -11.63 0.73
C GLU A 91 -2.37 -10.43 -0.14
N VAL A 92 -3.19 -9.39 -0.13
CA VAL A 92 -2.91 -8.10 -0.79
C VAL A 92 -2.26 -7.16 0.21
N ARG A 93 -1.09 -6.61 -0.13
CA ARG A 93 -0.34 -5.66 0.69
C ARG A 93 -0.40 -4.28 0.06
N GLY A 94 -0.55 -3.28 0.91
CA GLY A 94 -0.67 -1.91 0.44
C GLY A 94 -0.59 -0.88 1.54
N GLU A 95 -0.80 0.37 1.15
CA GLU A 95 -0.76 1.51 2.06
C GLU A 95 -2.17 2.12 2.19
N VAL A 96 -2.67 2.22 3.41
CA VAL A 96 -3.83 3.07 3.72
C VAL A 96 -3.34 4.46 4.03
N PHE A 97 -3.85 5.46 3.32
CA PHE A 97 -3.46 6.85 3.51
C PHE A 97 -4.65 7.80 3.44
N LEU A 98 -4.39 9.04 3.84
CA LEU A 98 -5.38 10.11 3.88
C LEU A 98 -4.96 11.22 2.91
N PRO A 99 -5.71 11.48 1.84
CA PRO A 99 -5.41 12.59 0.94
C PRO A 99 -5.40 13.93 1.69
N GLN A 100 -4.56 14.87 1.23
CA GLN A 100 -4.36 16.15 1.90
C GLN A 100 -5.67 16.91 2.17
N ALA A 101 -6.56 17.00 1.19
CA ALA A 101 -7.87 17.63 1.36
C ALA A 101 -8.74 16.96 2.44
N GLY A 102 -8.61 15.64 2.62
CA GLY A 102 -9.30 14.90 3.67
C GLY A 102 -8.70 15.18 5.06
N PHE A 103 -7.37 15.26 5.13
CA PHE A 103 -6.63 15.64 6.33
C PHE A 103 -7.00 17.05 6.82
N GLU A 104 -7.01 18.02 5.91
CA GLU A 104 -7.37 19.40 6.23
C GLU A 104 -8.81 19.50 6.77
N LYS A 105 -9.76 18.80 6.15
CA LYS A 105 -11.16 18.74 6.61
C LYS A 105 -11.30 18.12 8.01
N ILE A 106 -10.58 17.03 8.29
CA ILE A 106 -10.59 16.39 9.62
C ILE A 106 -10.06 17.35 10.68
N ASN A 107 -8.96 18.04 10.39
CA ASN A 107 -8.34 18.97 11.32
C ASN A 107 -9.19 20.23 11.54
N GLU A 108 -9.87 20.71 10.50
CA GLU A 108 -10.79 21.84 10.61
C GLU A 108 -11.97 21.51 11.52
N GLU A 109 -12.58 20.34 11.33
CA GLU A 109 -13.67 19.89 12.19
C GLU A 109 -13.21 19.65 13.63
N ALA A 110 -12.01 19.07 13.81
CA ALA A 110 -11.42 18.88 15.13
C ALA A 110 -11.20 20.22 15.85
N ARG A 111 -10.69 21.26 15.17
CA ARG A 111 -10.53 22.60 15.76
C ARG A 111 -11.88 23.20 16.17
N ARG A 112 -12.91 23.06 15.32
CA ARG A 112 -14.26 23.58 15.58
C ARG A 112 -14.95 22.90 16.77
N THR A 113 -14.70 21.61 16.96
CA THR A 113 -15.39 20.78 17.97
C THR A 113 -14.55 20.56 19.25
N GLY A 114 -13.33 21.11 19.32
CA GLY A 114 -12.39 20.83 20.41
C GLY A 114 -11.82 19.41 20.39
N GLY A 115 -11.90 18.72 19.25
CA GLY A 115 -11.35 17.39 19.04
C GLY A 115 -9.84 17.34 18.81
N LYS A 116 -9.30 16.14 18.67
CA LYS A 116 -7.87 15.92 18.41
C LYS A 116 -7.47 16.37 17.01
N VAL A 117 -6.56 17.34 16.94
CA VAL A 117 -5.89 17.77 15.69
C VAL A 117 -4.67 16.87 15.44
N PHE A 118 -4.50 16.42 14.20
CA PHE A 118 -3.37 15.59 13.78
C PHE A 118 -2.25 16.44 13.19
N ALA A 119 -1.00 16.08 13.49
CA ALA A 119 0.18 16.81 13.00
C ALA A 119 0.44 16.62 11.49
N ASN A 120 0.12 15.44 10.94
CA ASN A 120 0.34 15.12 9.53
C ASN A 120 -0.68 14.08 9.03
N PRO A 121 -0.84 13.91 7.71
CA PRO A 121 -1.78 12.95 7.12
C PRO A 121 -1.55 11.51 7.55
N ARG A 122 -0.28 11.08 7.70
CA ARG A 122 0.09 9.73 8.15
C ARG A 122 -0.49 9.40 9.53
N ASN A 123 -0.32 10.30 10.50
CA ASN A 123 -0.84 10.15 11.85
C ASN A 123 -2.38 10.17 11.87
N ALA A 124 -2.98 10.99 11.00
CA ALA A 124 -4.43 11.02 10.84
C ALA A 124 -4.97 9.71 10.23
N ALA A 125 -4.28 9.14 9.24
CA ALA A 125 -4.62 7.84 8.66
C ALA A 125 -4.51 6.72 9.71
N ALA A 126 -3.37 6.63 10.40
CA ALA A 126 -3.14 5.62 11.44
C ALA A 126 -4.14 5.73 12.59
N GLY A 127 -4.41 6.94 13.08
CA GLY A 127 -5.40 7.17 14.13
C GLY A 127 -6.83 6.90 13.67
N SER A 128 -7.14 7.11 12.40
CA SER A 128 -8.45 6.82 11.81
C SER A 128 -8.67 5.32 11.64
N LEU A 129 -7.64 4.55 11.28
CA LEU A 129 -7.75 3.12 11.02
C LEU A 129 -7.79 2.26 12.29
N ARG A 130 -7.36 2.81 13.43
CA ARG A 130 -7.32 2.13 14.75
C ARG A 130 -8.47 2.55 15.67
N GLN A 131 -9.56 3.07 15.12
CA GLN A 131 -10.76 3.37 15.90
C GLN A 131 -11.43 2.06 16.35
N LEU A 132 -11.88 2.02 17.60
CA LEU A 132 -12.64 0.87 18.13
C LEU A 132 -14.00 0.73 17.44
N ASP A 133 -14.65 1.85 17.14
CA ASP A 133 -15.92 1.88 16.40
C ASP A 133 -15.66 2.14 14.90
N PRO A 134 -15.91 1.16 14.01
CA PRO A 134 -15.68 1.33 12.58
C PRO A 134 -16.57 2.40 11.94
N ARG A 135 -17.68 2.80 12.57
CA ARG A 135 -18.51 3.91 12.08
C ARG A 135 -17.78 5.24 12.15
N ILE A 136 -16.76 5.37 13.01
CA ILE A 136 -15.88 6.54 13.03
C ILE A 136 -14.93 6.49 11.82
N THR A 137 -14.31 5.34 11.56
CA THR A 137 -13.45 5.10 10.39
C THR A 137 -14.19 5.38 9.09
N ALA A 138 -15.45 4.94 8.97
CA ALA A 138 -16.29 5.14 7.80
C ALA A 138 -16.54 6.61 7.43
N LYS A 139 -16.40 7.54 8.39
CA LYS A 139 -16.52 8.99 8.17
C LYS A 139 -15.21 9.63 7.71
N ARG A 140 -14.10 8.90 7.78
CA ARG A 140 -12.77 9.38 7.39
C ARG A 140 -12.56 9.06 5.91
N PRO A 141 -12.10 10.02 5.09
CA PRO A 141 -11.88 9.79 3.66
C PRO A 141 -10.56 9.05 3.42
N LEU A 142 -10.39 7.90 4.08
CA LEU A 142 -9.27 6.99 3.85
C LEU A 142 -9.35 6.41 2.45
N THR A 143 -8.18 6.18 1.87
CA THR A 143 -8.03 5.46 0.61
C THR A 143 -6.91 4.43 0.76
N PHE A 144 -6.74 3.59 -0.26
CA PHE A 144 -5.81 2.48 -0.26
C PHE A 144 -5.09 2.38 -1.60
N PHE A 145 -3.86 1.89 -1.58
CA PHE A 145 -3.11 1.54 -2.78
C PHE A 145 -2.38 0.21 -2.58
N CYS A 146 -2.56 -0.71 -3.51
CA CYS A 146 -1.84 -1.98 -3.55
C CYS A 146 -0.44 -1.79 -4.14
N TYR A 147 0.60 -2.24 -3.43
CA TYR A 147 2.00 -2.27 -3.91
C TYR A 147 2.59 -3.67 -3.97
N GLY A 148 1.87 -4.70 -3.50
CA GLY A 148 2.43 -6.04 -3.49
C GLY A 148 1.50 -7.12 -2.99
N VAL A 149 2.00 -8.35 -3.03
CA VAL A 149 1.30 -9.56 -2.62
C VAL A 149 2.14 -10.33 -1.61
N GLY A 150 1.47 -11.07 -0.73
CA GLY A 150 2.09 -11.97 0.23
C GLY A 150 1.73 -13.43 -0.06
N VAL A 151 0.95 -14.06 0.82
CA VAL A 151 0.38 -15.40 0.58
C VAL A 151 -0.35 -15.45 -0.77
N LEU A 152 -0.05 -16.48 -1.56
CA LEU A 152 -0.72 -16.82 -2.80
C LEU A 152 -0.87 -18.35 -2.87
N GLU A 153 -2.10 -18.84 -2.81
CA GLU A 153 -2.42 -20.27 -2.84
C GLU A 153 -3.60 -20.53 -3.79
N GLY A 154 -3.54 -21.62 -4.56
CA GLY A 154 -4.63 -22.03 -5.45
C GLY A 154 -4.86 -21.09 -6.64
N GLY A 155 -3.78 -20.48 -7.17
CA GLY A 155 -3.80 -19.61 -8.34
C GLY A 155 -2.39 -19.15 -8.69
N GLU A 156 -2.26 -18.40 -9.79
CA GLU A 156 -0.99 -17.86 -10.27
C GLU A 156 -1.08 -16.36 -10.52
N LEU A 157 0.01 -15.65 -10.26
CA LEU A 157 0.19 -14.24 -10.62
C LEU A 157 1.47 -14.10 -11.46
N PRO A 158 1.57 -13.05 -12.30
CA PRO A 158 2.80 -12.79 -13.03
C PRO A 158 4.01 -12.66 -12.11
N ALA A 159 5.14 -13.25 -12.49
CA ALA A 159 6.36 -13.27 -11.67
C ALA A 159 6.98 -11.88 -11.44
N GLN A 160 6.69 -10.91 -12.31
CA GLN A 160 7.16 -9.54 -12.19
C GLN A 160 6.29 -8.77 -11.18
N PRO A 161 6.88 -8.02 -10.22
CA PRO A 161 6.13 -7.28 -9.20
C PRO A 161 5.02 -6.38 -9.78
N LEU A 162 5.34 -5.60 -10.82
CA LEU A 162 4.38 -4.75 -11.51
C LEU A 162 3.23 -5.55 -12.13
N GLY A 163 3.52 -6.73 -12.69
CA GLY A 163 2.51 -7.62 -13.25
C GLY A 163 1.59 -8.22 -12.19
N SER A 164 2.14 -8.64 -11.05
CA SER A 164 1.37 -9.10 -9.89
C SER A 164 0.43 -8.01 -9.36
N VAL A 165 0.94 -6.79 -9.17
CA VAL A 165 0.13 -5.65 -8.71
C VAL A 165 -0.97 -5.32 -9.73
N ALA A 166 -0.63 -5.25 -11.02
CA ALA A 166 -1.60 -4.98 -12.08
C ALA A 166 -2.71 -6.05 -12.17
N ALA A 167 -2.36 -7.32 -11.97
CA ALA A 167 -3.32 -8.42 -11.92
C ALA A 167 -4.27 -8.29 -10.72
N VAL A 168 -3.76 -7.97 -9.54
CA VAL A 168 -4.61 -7.75 -8.35
C VAL A 168 -5.49 -6.50 -8.50
N GLN A 169 -4.98 -5.45 -9.15
CA GLN A 169 -5.76 -4.24 -9.45
C GLN A 169 -6.87 -4.50 -10.48
N SER A 170 -6.62 -5.35 -11.49
CA SER A 170 -7.65 -5.75 -12.46
C SER A 170 -8.77 -6.57 -11.81
N MET A 171 -8.47 -7.27 -10.71
CA MET A 171 -9.46 -7.96 -9.88
C MET A 171 -10.30 -7.02 -9.00
N GLY A 172 -10.05 -5.71 -9.05
CA GLY A 172 -10.81 -4.68 -8.34
C GLY A 172 -10.12 -4.09 -7.12
N ALA A 173 -8.91 -4.53 -6.76
CA ALA A 173 -8.13 -3.84 -5.74
C ALA A 173 -7.78 -2.41 -6.20
N ALA A 174 -7.74 -1.44 -5.28
CA ALA A 174 -7.36 -0.08 -5.64
C ALA A 174 -5.94 -0.02 -6.22
N GLY A 175 -5.84 0.70 -7.34
CA GLY A 175 -4.62 0.95 -8.09
C GLY A 175 -4.67 2.29 -8.81
N GLU A 176 -3.53 2.73 -9.32
CA GLU A 176 -3.45 3.96 -10.11
C GLU A 176 -4.15 3.74 -11.45
N ARG A 177 -5.25 4.45 -11.70
CA ARG A 177 -5.76 4.62 -13.07
C ARG A 177 -4.94 5.73 -13.75
N SER A 178 -3.67 5.48 -14.06
CA SER A 178 -2.92 6.38 -14.93
C SER A 178 -1.95 5.61 -15.80
N ARG A 179 -2.34 5.46 -17.07
CA ARG A 179 -1.44 5.09 -18.16
C ARG A 179 -0.59 6.31 -18.50
N HIS A 180 0.59 6.43 -17.91
CA HIS A 180 1.65 7.23 -18.53
C HIS A 180 2.98 6.49 -18.37
N PRO A 181 3.66 6.11 -19.47
CA PRO A 181 5.08 5.81 -19.38
C PRO A 181 5.76 7.09 -18.86
N VAL A 182 6.39 7.01 -17.69
CA VAL A 182 7.09 8.14 -17.10
C VAL A 182 8.21 8.54 -18.07
N PRO A 183 8.17 9.74 -18.68
CA PRO A 183 9.33 10.27 -19.38
C PRO A 183 10.38 10.57 -18.32
N HIS A 184 11.60 10.12 -18.55
CA HIS A 184 12.78 10.34 -17.74
C HIS A 184 12.82 11.74 -17.10
N PRO A 185 12.71 11.88 -15.76
CA PRO A 185 12.97 13.15 -15.09
C PRO A 185 14.33 13.09 -14.39
N ARG A 186 15.13 14.14 -14.61
CA ARG A 186 16.24 14.49 -13.71
C ARG A 186 15.63 14.86 -12.36
N GLY A 187 16.04 14.16 -11.31
CA GLY A 187 15.80 14.55 -9.92
C GLY A 187 14.66 13.83 -9.20
N SER A 188 15.03 13.22 -8.06
CA SER A 188 14.20 12.82 -6.91
C SER A 188 13.59 11.40 -6.89
N ALA A 189 14.23 10.56 -6.06
CA ALA A 189 13.75 9.40 -5.29
C ALA A 189 13.01 8.26 -6.04
N TYR A 190 13.76 7.19 -6.29
CA TYR A 190 13.25 5.88 -6.71
C TYR A 190 13.26 4.91 -5.51
N LEU A 191 12.17 4.19 -5.27
CA LEU A 191 12.18 3.03 -4.38
C LEU A 191 11.53 1.83 -5.06
N LEU A 192 12.15 0.67 -4.78
CA LEU A 192 11.96 -0.61 -5.42
C LEU A 192 11.31 -1.59 -4.46
N SER A 193 10.26 -2.27 -4.93
CA SER A 193 9.71 -3.48 -4.32
C SER A 193 10.54 -4.72 -4.67
#